data_AF-A0A2G8KR98-F1
#
_entry.id   AF-A0A2G8KR98-F1
#
_cell.length_a   1.000
_cell.length_b   1.000
_cell.length_c   1.000
_cell.angle_alpha   90.00
_cell.angle_beta   90.00
_cell.angle_gamma   90.00
#
_symmetry.space_group_name_H-M   'P 1'
#
loop_
_entity.id
_entity.type
_entity.pdbx_description
1 polymer ?
#
loop_
_entity_poly.entity_id
_entity_poly.type
_entity_poly.pdbx_seq_one_letter_code
_entity_poly.pdbx_strand_id
1 'polypeptide(L)'
;MLFWATSCTFHRIKFITEDDGCEAAFSTQKLLSLLDIEHPVGHLLRDACLNHSKRIGSGCTTLVCMAGTWANAIQSLLDEGISVETIHSLGDSIMHVCVDACKEEAIDCSDIIETLETTNKRPQLFGTESSQTKEMINKIRWNKDLCLEQMTAK
;
A
#
# COMPACT_ATOMS: atom_id res chain seq x y z
N MET A 1 -8.77 -18.33 15.10
CA MET A 1 -8.10 -18.52 13.80
C MET A 1 -7.66 -17.15 13.28
N LEU A 2 -6.64 -16.56 13.93
CA LEU A 2 -6.17 -15.18 13.73
C LEU A 2 -4.90 -15.19 12.86
N PHE A 3 -5.06 -15.46 11.57
CA PHE A 3 -3.93 -15.57 10.62
C PHE A 3 -3.92 -14.47 9.54
N TRP A 4 -4.68 -13.39 9.71
CA TRP A 4 -4.89 -12.39 8.65
C TRP A 4 -4.03 -11.12 8.75
N ALA A 5 -3.13 -11.01 9.72
CA ALA A 5 -2.27 -9.82 9.86
C ALA A 5 -0.80 -10.04 9.48
N THR A 6 -0.40 -11.25 9.05
CA THR A 6 1.00 -11.58 8.78
C THR A 6 1.21 -12.10 7.37
N SER A 7 1.18 -11.21 6.36
CA SER A 7 2.23 -11.23 5.33
C SER A 7 2.16 -10.01 4.41
N CYS A 8 2.96 -9.00 4.74
CA CYS A 8 3.46 -8.03 3.77
C CYS A 8 4.68 -8.56 2.98
N THR A 9 4.98 -9.88 2.98
CA THR A 9 6.35 -10.36 2.63
C THR A 9 6.44 -11.44 1.56
N PHE A 10 5.50 -11.50 0.62
CA PHE A 10 5.80 -12.12 -0.69
C PHE A 10 4.98 -11.48 -1.82
N HIS A 11 5.38 -10.27 -2.22
CA HIS A 11 4.80 -9.63 -3.41
C HIS A 11 5.24 -10.40 -4.66
N ARG A 12 4.38 -11.30 -5.14
CA ARG A 12 4.54 -11.82 -6.50
C ARG A 12 4.28 -10.67 -7.46
N ILE A 13 5.33 -10.26 -8.17
CA ILE A 13 5.22 -9.27 -9.24
C ILE A 13 4.36 -9.89 -10.34
N LYS A 14 3.34 -9.16 -10.77
CA LYS A 14 2.52 -9.56 -11.92
C LYS A 14 2.99 -8.77 -13.12
N PHE A 15 3.30 -9.46 -14.21
CA PHE A 15 3.62 -8.85 -15.49
C PHE A 15 2.37 -8.88 -16.36
N ILE A 16 2.01 -7.73 -16.91
CA ILE A 16 0.86 -7.55 -17.79
C ILE A 16 1.42 -7.24 -19.16
N THR A 17 1.03 -8.05 -20.13
CA THR A 17 1.49 -7.93 -21.51
C THR A 17 0.39 -7.33 -22.36
N GLU A 18 0.72 -6.27 -23.08
CA GLU A 18 -0.10 -5.68 -24.14
C GLU A 18 0.61 -5.89 -25.48
N ASP A 19 -0.06 -5.62 -26.61
CA ASP A 19 0.45 -5.92 -27.95
C ASP A 19 1.80 -5.22 -28.27
N ASP A 20 2.14 -4.15 -27.55
CA ASP A 20 3.30 -3.29 -27.73
C ASP A 20 4.30 -3.30 -26.55
N GLY A 21 4.06 -4.07 -25.49
CA GLY A 21 4.92 -4.05 -24.31
C GLY A 21 4.56 -4.96 -23.14
N CYS A 22 5.37 -4.88 -22.09
CA CYS A 22 5.16 -5.60 -20.83
C CYS A 22 5.37 -4.65 -19.65
N GLU A 23 4.34 -4.48 -18.83
CA GLU A 23 4.38 -3.67 -17.62
C GLU A 23 4.34 -4.54 -16.36
N ALA A 24 5.21 -4.24 -15.39
CA ALA A 24 5.22 -4.91 -14.09
C ALA A 24 4.33 -4.15 -13.09
N ALA A 25 3.38 -4.87 -12.48
CA ALA A 25 2.53 -4.38 -11.41
C ALA A 25 3.03 -4.88 -10.04
N PHE A 26 3.49 -3.92 -9.22
CA PHE A 26 3.97 -4.13 -7.86
C PHE A 26 2.92 -3.81 -6.79
N SER A 27 1.74 -3.36 -7.18
CA SER A 27 0.65 -3.05 -6.26
C SER A 27 -0.70 -3.35 -6.90
N THR A 28 -1.69 -3.66 -6.08
CA THR A 28 -3.06 -3.90 -6.56
C THR A 28 -3.65 -2.67 -7.25
N GLN A 29 -3.29 -1.46 -6.81
CA GLN A 29 -3.70 -0.23 -7.51
C GLN A 29 -3.16 -0.19 -8.94
N LYS A 30 -1.85 -0.43 -9.14
CA LYS A 30 -1.23 -0.41 -10.48
C LYS A 30 -1.75 -1.57 -11.33
N LEU A 31 -1.92 -2.76 -10.74
CA LEU A 31 -2.53 -3.91 -11.40
C LEU A 31 -3.93 -3.57 -11.93
N LEU A 32 -4.81 -3.04 -11.08
CA LEU A 32 -6.17 -2.71 -11.48
C LEU A 32 -6.24 -1.55 -12.48
N SER A 33 -5.24 -0.66 -12.53
CA SER A 33 -5.18 0.37 -13.56
C SER A 33 -4.80 -0.17 -14.94
N LEU A 34 -4.04 -1.26 -14.98
CA LEU A 34 -3.50 -1.85 -16.21
C LEU A 34 -4.36 -2.98 -16.78
N LEU A 35 -5.10 -3.70 -15.94
CA LEU A 35 -6.00 -4.73 -16.45
C LEU A 35 -7.07 -4.10 -17.32
N ASP A 36 -7.43 -4.73 -18.44
CA ASP A 36 -8.67 -4.39 -19.12
C ASP A 36 -9.83 -5.06 -18.37
N ILE A 37 -10.77 -4.25 -17.89
CA ILE A 37 -11.89 -4.72 -17.07
C ILE A 37 -13.15 -4.28 -17.77
N GLU A 38 -13.93 -5.22 -18.28
CA GLU A 38 -15.20 -4.94 -18.97
C GLU A 38 -16.40 -4.98 -18.02
N HIS A 39 -16.27 -5.69 -16.90
CA HIS A 39 -17.40 -5.93 -16.00
C HIS A 39 -17.71 -4.69 -15.13
N PRO A 40 -18.97 -4.23 -15.01
CA PRO A 40 -19.34 -3.03 -14.24
C PRO A 40 -18.90 -3.06 -12.78
N VAL A 41 -19.05 -4.21 -12.11
CA VAL A 41 -18.57 -4.38 -10.72
C VAL A 41 -17.05 -4.29 -10.65
N GLY A 42 -16.34 -4.71 -11.70
CA GLY A 42 -14.90 -4.56 -11.79
C GLY A 42 -14.46 -3.10 -11.93
N HIS A 43 -15.20 -2.28 -12.69
CA HIS A 43 -14.97 -0.83 -12.72
C HIS A 43 -15.21 -0.19 -11.36
N LEU A 44 -16.31 -0.55 -10.68
CA LEU A 44 -16.59 -0.07 -9.32
C LEU A 44 -15.44 -0.40 -8.35
N LEU A 45 -14.91 -1.63 -8.43
CA LEU A 45 -13.80 -2.07 -7.59
C LEU A 45 -12.50 -1.33 -7.93
N ARG A 46 -12.21 -1.10 -9.21
CA ARG A 46 -11.07 -0.29 -9.67
C ARG A 46 -11.16 1.11 -9.06
N ASP A 47 -12.30 1.77 -9.20
CA ASP A 47 -12.50 3.14 -8.73
C ASP A 47 -12.39 3.23 -7.20
N ALA A 48 -12.97 2.27 -6.48
CA ALA A 48 -12.83 2.16 -5.03
C ALA A 48 -11.36 2.04 -4.61
N CYS A 49 -10.57 1.20 -5.29
CA CYS A 49 -9.15 1.03 -5.01
C CYS A 49 -8.33 2.29 -5.34
N LEU A 50 -8.55 2.90 -6.49
CA LEU A 50 -7.86 4.13 -6.87
C LEU A 50 -8.14 5.26 -5.88
N ASN A 51 -9.39 5.41 -5.45
CA ASN A 51 -9.78 6.42 -4.46
C ASN A 51 -9.25 6.10 -3.06
N HIS A 52 -9.24 4.82 -2.66
CA HIS A 52 -8.64 4.40 -1.39
C HIS A 52 -7.13 4.68 -1.36
N SER A 53 -6.41 4.32 -2.43
CA SER A 53 -4.97 4.60 -2.53
C SER A 53 -4.67 6.09 -2.52
N LYS A 54 -5.48 6.92 -3.19
CA LYS A 54 -5.32 8.38 -3.16
C LYS A 54 -5.46 8.97 -1.75
N ARG A 55 -6.30 8.36 -0.90
CA ARG A 55 -6.57 8.85 0.47
C ARG A 55 -5.62 8.29 1.53
N ILE A 56 -5.30 7.00 1.45
CA ILE A 56 -4.58 6.25 2.50
C ILE A 56 -3.19 5.78 2.03
N GLY A 57 -2.94 5.73 0.72
CA GLY A 57 -1.65 5.37 0.13
C GLY A 57 -1.33 3.87 0.10
N SER A 58 -2.09 3.03 0.80
CA SER A 58 -1.86 1.58 0.88
C SER A 58 -3.18 0.81 1.07
N GLY A 59 -3.14 -0.50 1.33
CA GLY A 59 -4.33 -1.27 1.70
C GLY A 59 -5.25 -1.74 0.57
N CYS A 60 -4.98 -1.37 -0.69
CA CYS A 60 -5.83 -1.76 -1.83
C CYS A 60 -5.98 -3.28 -2.00
N THR A 61 -4.93 -4.06 -1.75
CA THR A 61 -5.02 -5.53 -1.79
C THR A 61 -5.99 -6.06 -0.74
N THR A 62 -5.88 -5.58 0.50
CA THR A 62 -6.77 -5.94 1.60
C THR A 62 -8.21 -5.58 1.28
N LEU A 63 -8.43 -4.37 0.75
CA LEU A 63 -9.76 -3.90 0.34
C LEU A 63 -10.41 -4.86 -0.67
N VAL A 64 -9.69 -5.22 -1.74
CA VAL A 64 -10.20 -6.15 -2.77
C VAL A 64 -10.46 -7.54 -2.19
N CYS A 65 -9.54 -8.07 -1.38
CA CYS A 65 -9.69 -9.38 -0.76
C CYS A 65 -10.87 -9.43 0.22
N MET A 66 -11.07 -8.38 1.02
CA MET A 66 -12.21 -8.27 1.92
C MET A 66 -13.52 -8.15 1.14
N ALA A 67 -13.58 -7.31 0.11
CA ALA A 67 -14.76 -7.18 -0.74
C ALA A 67 -15.15 -8.52 -1.39
N GLY A 68 -14.17 -9.28 -1.90
CA GLY A 68 -14.42 -10.62 -2.47
C GLY A 68 -14.89 -11.63 -1.41
N THR A 69 -14.24 -11.67 -0.25
CA THR A 69 -14.63 -12.56 0.86
C THR A 69 -16.04 -12.24 1.35
N TRP A 70 -16.37 -10.96 1.45
CA TRP A 70 -17.69 -10.51 1.88
C TRP A 70 -18.75 -10.81 0.81
N ALA A 71 -18.47 -10.57 -0.47
CA ALA A 71 -19.39 -10.93 -1.55
C ALA A 71 -19.71 -12.43 -1.56
N ASN A 72 -18.72 -13.30 -1.32
CA ASN A 72 -18.94 -14.75 -1.19
C ASN A 72 -19.83 -15.09 0.01
N ALA A 73 -19.60 -14.47 1.17
CA ALA A 73 -20.44 -14.67 2.35
C ALA A 73 -21.89 -14.19 2.12
N ILE A 74 -22.06 -13.04 1.46
CA ILE A 74 -23.37 -12.50 1.07
C ILE A 74 -24.08 -13.48 0.14
N GLN A 75 -23.38 -14.06 -0.84
CA GLN A 75 -23.98 -15.04 -1.75
C GLN A 75 -24.55 -16.24 -0.97
N SER A 76 -23.81 -16.77 0.01
CA SER A 76 -24.33 -17.87 0.86
C SER A 76 -25.60 -17.48 1.63
N LEU A 77 -25.67 -16.25 2.14
CA LEU A 77 -26.88 -15.75 2.83
C LEU A 77 -28.06 -15.58 1.87
N LEU A 78 -27.81 -15.13 0.64
CA LEU A 78 -28.82 -15.01 -0.40
C LEU A 78 -29.36 -16.39 -0.81
N ASP A 79 -28.47 -17.39 -0.92
CA ASP A 79 -28.85 -18.77 -1.25
C ASP A 79 -29.71 -19.41 -0.14
N GLU A 80 -29.53 -18.98 1.11
CA GLU A 80 -30.38 -19.33 2.26
C GLU A 80 -31.73 -18.56 2.29
N GLY A 81 -31.96 -17.67 1.33
CA GLY A 81 -33.20 -16.90 1.20
C GLY A 81 -33.27 -15.66 2.09
N ILE A 82 -32.14 -15.20 2.65
CA ILE A 82 -32.11 -13.98 3.44
C ILE A 82 -32.22 -12.76 2.52
N SER A 83 -33.09 -11.81 2.87
CA SER A 83 -33.31 -10.63 2.03
C SER A 83 -32.08 -9.71 1.98
N VAL A 84 -31.89 -9.04 0.84
CA VAL A 84 -30.82 -8.05 0.65
C VAL A 84 -30.91 -6.93 1.69
N GLU A 85 -32.12 -6.50 2.05
CA GLU A 85 -32.36 -5.44 3.06
C GLU A 85 -31.84 -5.86 4.44
N THR A 86 -32.13 -7.10 4.85
CA THR A 86 -31.64 -7.66 6.11
C THR A 86 -30.12 -7.75 6.12
N ILE A 87 -29.52 -8.25 5.03
CA ILE A 87 -28.06 -8.37 4.89
C ILE A 87 -27.40 -6.98 4.96
N HIS A 88 -27.98 -5.98 4.29
CA HIS A 88 -27.47 -4.61 4.31
C HIS A 88 -27.50 -4.01 5.72
N SER A 89 -28.66 -4.08 6.40
CA SER A 89 -28.81 -3.57 7.77
C SER A 89 -27.87 -4.24 8.77
N LEU A 90 -27.70 -5.56 8.66
CA LEU A 90 -26.76 -6.30 9.49
C LEU A 90 -25.30 -5.94 9.16
N GLY A 91 -24.98 -5.80 7.88
CA GLY A 91 -23.65 -5.41 7.40
C GLY A 91 -23.20 -4.06 7.94
N ASP A 92 -24.08 -3.05 7.90
CA ASP A 92 -23.81 -1.72 8.49
C ASP A 92 -23.53 -1.82 10.00
N SER A 93 -24.34 -2.61 10.69
CA SER A 93 -24.21 -2.81 12.14
C SER A 93 -22.87 -3.47 12.49
N ILE A 94 -22.48 -4.50 11.74
CA ILE A 94 -21.20 -5.20 11.93
C ILE A 94 -20.03 -4.25 11.66
N MET A 95 -20.10 -3.46 10.60
CA MET A 95 -19.02 -2.51 10.26
C MET A 95 -18.80 -1.47 11.34
N HIS A 96 -19.88 -0.95 11.95
CA HIS A 96 -19.77 -0.05 13.09
C HIS A 96 -19.03 -0.70 14.26
N VAL A 97 -19.41 -1.92 14.64
CA VAL A 97 -18.74 -2.67 15.72
C VAL A 97 -17.26 -2.90 15.42
N CYS A 98 -16.91 -3.28 14.19
CA CYS A 98 -15.53 -3.48 13.79
C CYS A 98 -14.70 -2.19 13.87
N VAL A 99 -15.25 -1.07 13.41
CA VAL A 99 -14.57 0.23 13.46
C VAL A 99 -14.35 0.68 14.90
N ASP A 100 -15.35 0.50 15.77
CA ASP A 100 -15.25 0.91 17.16
C ASP A 100 -14.22 0.05 17.92
N ALA A 101 -14.22 -1.26 17.72
CA ALA A 101 -13.18 -2.14 18.26
C ALA A 101 -11.77 -1.73 17.78
N CYS A 102 -11.61 -1.38 16.50
CA CYS A 102 -10.31 -0.88 16.00
C CYS A 102 -9.88 0.42 16.66
N LYS A 103 -10.80 1.31 17.04
CA LYS A 103 -10.48 2.57 17.73
C LYS A 103 -10.13 2.34 19.19
N GLU A 104 -10.83 1.45 19.86
CA GLU A 104 -10.58 1.11 21.28
C GLU A 104 -9.19 0.50 21.47
N GLU A 105 -8.75 -0.32 20.52
CA GLU A 105 -7.44 -0.97 20.54
C GLU A 105 -6.34 -0.13 19.86
N ALA A 106 -6.68 1.03 19.28
CA ALA A 106 -5.70 1.88 18.61
C ALA A 106 -4.78 2.53 19.64
N ILE A 107 -3.47 2.27 19.50
CA ILE A 107 -2.45 2.94 20.30
C ILE A 107 -2.11 4.25 19.62
N ASP A 108 -2.39 5.37 20.30
CA ASP A 108 -1.92 6.69 19.86
C ASP A 108 -0.43 6.83 20.16
N CYS A 109 0.36 7.05 19.12
CA CYS A 109 1.81 7.24 19.21
C CYS A 109 2.21 8.72 19.10
N SER A 110 1.27 9.66 19.14
CA SER A 110 1.54 11.09 18.97
C SER A 110 2.59 11.60 19.97
N ASP A 111 2.50 11.21 21.24
CA ASP A 111 3.46 11.58 22.29
C ASP A 111 4.87 11.03 22.00
N ILE A 112 4.97 9.85 21.39
CA ILE A 112 6.24 9.22 21.02
C ILE A 112 6.86 9.99 19.85
N ILE A 113 6.06 10.40 18.87
CA ILE A 113 6.51 11.17 17.71
C ILE A 113 7.03 12.55 18.15
N GLU A 114 6.30 13.26 19.01
CA GLU A 114 6.74 14.55 19.54
C GLU A 114 8.06 14.45 20.33
N THR A 115 8.20 13.38 21.13
CA THR A 115 9.44 13.12 21.88
C THR A 115 10.63 12.85 20.94
N LEU A 116 10.42 12.14 19.83
CA LEU A 116 11.47 11.88 18.83
C LEU A 116 11.86 13.15 18.05
N GLU A 117 10.91 14.00 17.72
CA GLU A 117 11.18 15.28 17.03
C GLU A 117 11.96 16.27 17.92
N THR A 118 11.67 16.28 19.22
CA THR A 118 12.38 17.12 20.20
C THR A 118 13.78 16.58 20.53
N THR A 119 13.98 15.26 20.58
CA THR A 119 15.32 14.66 20.80
C THR A 119 16.22 14.66 19.56
N ASN A 120 15.67 14.79 18.35
CA ASN A 120 16.45 14.97 17.12
C ASN A 120 17.07 16.39 17.02
N LYS A 121 16.72 17.31 17.93
CA LYS A 121 17.47 18.53 18.18
C LYS A 121 18.60 18.28 19.20
N ARG A 122 19.61 17.49 18.85
CA ARG A 122 20.91 17.48 19.55
C ARG A 122 22.02 18.08 18.65
N PRO A 123 23.03 18.73 19.27
CA PRO A 123 23.54 20.03 18.86
C PRO A 123 24.43 19.99 17.61
N GLN A 124 24.47 21.10 16.88
CA GLN A 124 25.53 21.38 15.91
C GLN A 124 26.88 21.33 16.64
N LEU A 125 27.54 20.18 16.61
CA LEU A 125 28.89 20.00 17.09
C LEU A 125 29.62 19.14 16.08
N PHE A 126 30.20 19.79 15.06
CA PHE A 126 31.58 19.57 14.62
C PHE A 126 31.89 20.61 13.55
N GLY A 127 32.47 21.72 13.99
CA GLY A 127 33.30 22.55 13.13
C GLY A 127 34.54 21.78 12.70
N THR A 128 35.03 22.14 11.51
CA THR A 128 36.22 21.65 10.79
C THR A 128 36.05 20.32 10.05
N GLU A 129 35.63 20.43 8.78
CA GLU A 129 35.78 19.36 7.79
C GLU A 129 37.28 19.05 7.61
N SER A 130 37.69 17.85 7.99
CA SER A 130 39.00 17.28 7.64
C SER A 130 39.11 17.08 6.12
N SER A 131 40.29 17.32 5.54
CA SER A 131 40.61 17.05 4.12
C SER A 131 40.21 15.63 3.67
N GLN A 132 40.14 14.66 4.58
CA GLN A 132 39.79 13.28 4.25
C GLN A 132 38.32 13.08 3.89
N THR A 133 37.38 13.82 4.49
CA THR A 133 35.95 13.71 4.15
C THR A 133 35.65 14.31 2.79
N LYS A 134 36.36 15.38 2.39
CA LYS A 134 36.28 15.95 1.03
C LYS A 134 36.83 15.00 -0.03
N GLU A 135 37.91 14.28 0.28
CA GLU A 135 38.48 13.29 -0.63
C GLU A 135 37.55 12.08 -0.84
N MET A 136 36.89 11.59 0.22
CA MET A 136 35.92 10.51 0.11
C MET A 136 34.68 10.90 -0.70
N ILE A 137 34.13 12.10 -0.49
CA ILE A 137 32.99 12.60 -1.26
C ILE A 137 33.34 12.76 -2.74
N ASN A 138 34.55 13.24 -3.06
CA ASN A 138 35.02 13.36 -4.43
C ASN A 138 35.23 12.00 -5.12
N LYS A 139 35.71 10.98 -4.40
CA LYS A 139 35.80 9.60 -4.92
C LYS A 139 34.42 9.01 -5.23
N ILE A 140 33.42 9.27 -4.41
CA ILE A 140 32.04 8.81 -4.64
C ILE A 140 31.43 9.53 -5.86
N ARG A 141 31.70 10.83 -6.02
CA ARG A 141 31.22 11.61 -7.17
C ARG A 141 31.82 11.12 -8.49
N TRP A 142 33.12 10.84 -8.53
CA TRP A 142 33.80 10.29 -9.72
C TRP A 142 33.27 8.92 -10.18
N ASN A 143 32.88 8.05 -9.25
CA ASN A 143 32.32 6.74 -9.60
C ASN A 143 30.93 6.82 -10.24
N LYS A 144 30.19 7.90 -10.01
CA LYS A 144 28.85 8.07 -10.59
C LYS A 144 28.93 8.43 -12.08
N ASP A 145 29.88 9.27 -12.45
CA ASP A 145 30.08 9.71 -13.84
C ASP A 145 30.65 8.57 -14.70
N LEU A 146 31.54 7.74 -14.15
CA LEU A 146 32.07 6.55 -14.83
C LEU A 146 30.98 5.49 -15.13
N CYS A 147 29.97 5.39 -14.25
CA CYS A 147 28.86 4.46 -14.41
C CYS A 147 27.84 4.96 -15.47
N LEU A 148 27.67 6.29 -15.59
CA LEU A 148 26.83 6.92 -16.61
C LEU A 148 27.44 6.81 -18.02
N GLU A 149 28.77 6.89 -18.15
CA GLU A 149 29.46 6.69 -19.44
C GLU A 149 29.38 5.25 -19.95
N GLN A 150 29.44 4.25 -19.06
CA GLN A 150 29.28 2.84 -19.46
C GLN A 150 27.84 2.47 -19.86
N MET A 151 26.84 3.21 -19.40
CA MET A 151 25.44 2.99 -19.78
C MET A 151 25.02 3.73 -21.06
N THR A 152 25.84 4.67 -21.54
CA THR A 152 25.56 5.45 -22.76
C THR A 152 26.39 5.04 -23.98
N ALA A 153 27.39 4.17 -23.79
CA ALA A 153 28.08 3.49 -24.87
C ALA A 153 27.24 2.30 -25.37
N LYS A 154 26.66 2.45 -26.57
CA LYS A 154 26.02 1.39 -27.35
C LYS A 154 26.99 0.29 -27.75
#